data_AF-A0A388TJG0-F1
#
_entry.id   AF-A0A388TJG0-F1
#
_cell.length_a   1.000
_cell.length_b   1.000
_cell.length_c   1.000
_cell.angle_alpha   90.00
_cell.angle_beta   90.00
_cell.angle_gamma   90.00
#
_symmetry.space_group_name_H-M   'P 1'
#
loop_
_entity.id
_entity.type
_entity.pdbx_description
1 polymer ?
#
loop_
_entity_poly.entity_id
_entity_poly.type
_entity_poly.pdbx_seq_one_letter_code
_entity_poly.pdbx_strand_id
1 'polypeptide(L)'
;MGGTVMTSAYTGSYTGIAKGEKADAGKMTAALNLMEKVANKTDAVTASSTAAQYPSAAATRAAIATMSDRLEITDNKVTSAMWEANDNKNSDVKYPTCKAVDALNLPSVESTANKTGTISWSSTDTQYPSSSAVNAALSPKEDTANKAVSAAFRYDEDRADDDQRYPTCKAVSEAVKASYAETTTNRVSVISLLSTDDEYPTVKAVADAILWRIRMHYLFNGRYCMAHGN
;
A
#
# COMPACT_ATOMS: atom_id res chain seq x y z
N MET A 1 36.13 -39.22 61.13
CA MET A 1 35.81 -38.58 59.83
C MET A 1 36.53 -39.33 58.73
N GLY A 2 35.83 -39.75 57.68
CA GLY A 2 36.49 -40.26 56.48
C GLY A 2 35.71 -41.34 55.75
N GLY A 3 34.88 -40.92 54.78
CA GLY A 3 34.67 -41.67 53.54
C GLY A 3 33.45 -42.59 53.44
N THR A 4 32.25 -42.04 53.34
CA THR A 4 31.13 -42.73 52.66
C THR A 4 31.14 -42.31 51.19
N VAL A 5 31.62 -43.20 50.30
CA VAL A 5 31.38 -43.07 48.87
C VAL A 5 31.13 -44.46 48.25
N MET A 6 29.93 -44.57 47.67
CA MET A 6 29.48 -45.44 46.58
C MET A 6 29.34 -46.94 46.86
N THR A 7 28.10 -47.44 46.79
CA THR A 7 27.58 -48.03 45.54
C THR A 7 26.11 -48.44 45.75
N SER A 8 25.28 -48.12 44.76
CA SER A 8 23.86 -48.50 44.69
C SER A 8 23.69 -49.96 45.08
N ALA A 9 22.95 -50.22 46.16
CA ALA A 9 22.68 -51.57 46.64
C ALA A 9 22.06 -52.42 45.52
N TYR A 10 22.69 -53.56 45.26
CA TYR A 10 22.22 -54.57 44.35
C TYR A 10 20.98 -55.24 44.99
N THR A 11 19.77 -54.92 44.54
CA THR A 11 18.51 -55.42 45.15
C THR A 11 18.11 -56.82 44.68
N GLY A 12 18.90 -57.44 43.80
CA GLY A 12 18.67 -58.81 43.33
C GLY A 12 19.24 -59.85 44.28
N SER A 13 18.39 -60.73 44.81
CA SER A 13 18.78 -61.88 45.63
C SER A 13 19.53 -62.92 44.79
N TYR A 14 20.87 -62.78 44.68
CA TYR A 14 21.73 -63.80 44.07
C TYR A 14 22.08 -64.88 45.10
N THR A 15 21.56 -66.09 44.91
CA THR A 15 21.79 -67.24 45.83
C THR A 15 22.82 -68.24 45.32
N GLY A 16 23.54 -67.93 44.23
CA GLY A 16 24.28 -68.93 43.45
C GLY A 16 25.62 -69.38 44.04
N ILE A 17 26.57 -68.47 44.30
CA ILE A 17 27.93 -68.80 44.76
C ILE A 17 28.02 -68.56 46.27
N ALA A 18 27.98 -69.63 47.05
CA ALA A 18 28.17 -69.56 48.50
C ALA A 18 29.67 -69.60 48.87
N LYS A 19 30.03 -68.98 49.99
CA LYS A 19 31.41 -68.97 50.50
C LYS A 19 31.86 -70.40 50.82
N GLY A 20 32.93 -70.85 50.16
CA GLY A 20 33.50 -72.19 50.35
C GLY A 20 33.01 -73.25 49.36
N GLU A 21 32.04 -72.94 48.49
CA GLU A 21 31.66 -73.81 47.37
C GLU A 21 32.60 -73.63 46.17
N LYS A 22 32.82 -74.70 45.41
CA LYS A 22 33.55 -74.64 44.14
C LYS A 22 32.72 -73.85 43.13
N ALA A 23 33.32 -72.79 42.56
CA ALA A 23 32.67 -72.02 41.50
C ALA A 23 32.56 -72.88 40.23
N ASP A 24 31.34 -73.25 39.88
CA ASP A 24 31.01 -73.91 38.61
C ASP A 24 30.75 -72.86 37.52
N ALA A 25 31.03 -73.22 36.26
CA ALA A 25 30.87 -72.34 35.11
C ALA A 25 29.45 -71.75 35.00
N GLY A 26 28.40 -72.56 35.25
CA GLY A 26 27.02 -72.08 35.19
C GLY A 26 26.70 -71.03 36.25
N LYS A 27 27.25 -71.19 37.47
CA LYS A 27 27.10 -70.21 38.56
C LYS A 27 27.89 -68.93 38.28
N MET A 28 29.07 -69.03 37.67
CA MET A 28 29.83 -67.84 37.25
C MET A 28 29.10 -67.05 36.17
N THR A 29 28.56 -67.72 35.14
CA THR A 29 27.77 -67.07 34.09
C THR A 29 26.52 -66.40 34.64
N ALA A 30 25.79 -67.04 35.57
CA ALA A 30 24.62 -66.45 36.21
C ALA A 30 24.98 -65.19 37.03
N ALA A 31 26.07 -65.23 37.79
CA ALA A 31 26.57 -64.08 38.54
C ALA A 31 26.95 -62.91 37.63
N LEU A 32 27.65 -63.19 36.52
CA LEU A 32 28.04 -62.20 35.51
C LEU A 32 26.83 -61.58 34.82
N ASN A 33 25.88 -62.41 34.35
CA ASN A 33 24.65 -61.95 33.70
C ASN A 33 23.82 -61.04 34.61
N LEU A 34 23.80 -61.37 35.90
CA LEU A 34 23.23 -60.50 36.91
C LEU A 34 24.06 -59.21 36.97
N MET A 35 25.32 -59.25 37.40
CA MET A 35 26.18 -58.07 37.61
C MET A 35 26.22 -57.08 36.42
N GLU A 36 26.34 -57.57 35.19
CA GLU A 36 26.40 -56.77 33.96
C GLU A 36 25.01 -56.27 33.51
N LYS A 37 23.92 -56.70 34.18
CA LYS A 37 22.53 -56.46 33.77
C LYS A 37 22.33 -56.83 32.30
N VAL A 38 22.81 -58.01 31.89
CA VAL A 38 22.70 -58.49 30.50
C VAL A 38 21.25 -58.49 30.01
N ALA A 39 20.29 -58.69 30.92
CA ALA A 39 18.86 -58.56 30.65
C ALA A 39 18.42 -57.18 30.15
N ASN A 40 19.18 -56.12 30.44
CA ASN A 40 18.90 -54.77 29.99
C ASN A 40 19.52 -54.47 28.61
N LYS A 41 20.39 -55.34 28.08
CA LYS A 41 20.94 -55.20 26.74
C LYS A 41 19.83 -55.44 25.72
N THR A 42 19.71 -54.56 24.74
CA THR A 42 18.71 -54.69 23.66
C THR A 42 19.37 -54.56 22.30
N ASP A 43 18.88 -55.33 21.33
CA ASP A 43 19.33 -55.27 19.94
C ASP A 43 18.42 -54.40 19.05
N ALA A 44 17.46 -53.71 19.65
CA ALA A 44 16.63 -52.71 18.99
C ALA A 44 16.37 -51.50 19.90
N VAL A 45 16.33 -50.31 19.30
CA VAL A 45 15.79 -49.09 19.91
C VAL A 45 14.42 -48.83 19.29
N THR A 46 13.41 -48.69 20.15
CA THR A 46 12.00 -48.50 19.74
C THR A 46 11.40 -47.33 20.51
N ALA A 47 10.19 -46.90 20.13
CA ALA A 47 9.47 -45.84 20.84
C ALA A 47 9.18 -46.18 22.32
N SER A 48 9.14 -47.46 22.67
CA SER A 48 8.93 -47.94 24.05
C SER A 48 10.23 -48.18 24.82
N SER A 49 11.40 -47.86 24.25
CA SER A 49 12.68 -48.05 24.93
C SER A 49 12.79 -47.13 26.17
N THR A 50 13.38 -47.64 27.24
CA THR A 50 13.50 -46.96 28.54
C THR A 50 14.95 -46.68 28.93
N ALA A 51 15.16 -45.73 29.85
CA ALA A 51 16.49 -45.38 30.36
C ALA A 51 17.20 -46.53 31.12
N ALA A 52 16.49 -47.62 31.44
CA ALA A 52 17.08 -48.79 32.08
C ALA A 52 17.75 -49.74 31.07
N GLN A 53 17.45 -49.60 29.76
CA GLN A 53 17.97 -50.46 28.70
C GLN A 53 19.26 -49.90 28.10
N TYR A 54 20.13 -50.81 27.66
CA TYR A 54 21.40 -50.49 27.01
C TYR A 54 21.40 -51.05 25.58
N PRO A 55 21.06 -50.23 24.58
CA PRO A 55 21.07 -50.69 23.20
C PRO A 55 22.49 -51.02 22.72
N SER A 56 22.61 -52.07 21.92
CA SER A 56 23.88 -52.39 21.26
C SER A 56 24.28 -51.31 20.25
N ALA A 57 25.58 -51.20 19.96
CA ALA A 57 26.06 -50.24 18.95
C ALA A 57 25.43 -50.47 17.55
N ALA A 58 25.06 -51.72 17.24
CA ALA A 58 24.31 -52.04 16.04
C ALA A 58 22.87 -51.47 16.10
N ALA A 59 22.17 -51.67 17.21
CA ALA A 59 20.83 -51.14 17.44
C ALA A 59 20.79 -49.61 17.35
N THR A 60 21.75 -48.93 17.97
CA THR A 60 21.86 -47.46 17.93
C THR A 60 22.11 -46.95 16.50
N ARG A 61 23.01 -47.60 15.75
CA ARG A 61 23.29 -47.22 14.34
C ARG A 61 22.07 -47.42 13.45
N ALA A 62 21.35 -48.53 13.60
CA ALA A 62 20.13 -48.78 12.85
C ALA A 62 19.06 -47.72 13.15
N ALA A 63 18.86 -47.37 14.42
CA ALA A 63 17.90 -46.33 14.81
C ALA A 63 18.26 -44.95 14.24
N ILE A 64 19.54 -44.56 14.26
CA ILE A 64 20.01 -43.31 13.66
C ILE A 64 19.78 -43.32 12.14
N ALA A 65 20.07 -44.42 11.46
CA ALA A 65 19.84 -44.56 10.02
C ALA A 65 18.35 -44.44 9.66
N THR A 66 17.45 -45.00 10.47
CA THR A 66 15.99 -44.82 10.28
C THR A 66 15.55 -43.38 10.51
N MET A 67 16.23 -42.63 11.37
CA MET A 67 15.97 -41.20 11.59
C MET A 67 16.63 -40.29 10.56
N SER A 68 17.29 -40.83 9.53
CA SER A 68 18.09 -40.07 8.56
C SER A 68 17.29 -39.00 7.81
N ASP A 69 15.98 -39.18 7.61
CA ASP A 69 15.13 -38.17 6.97
C ASP A 69 14.97 -36.88 7.82
N ARG A 70 15.27 -36.96 9.11
CA ARG A 70 15.20 -35.83 10.06
C ARG A 70 16.56 -35.25 10.43
N LEU A 71 17.64 -35.91 9.99
CA LEU A 71 19.01 -35.46 10.22
C LEU A 71 19.48 -34.63 9.02
N GLU A 72 20.42 -33.72 9.27
CA GLU A 72 21.00 -32.93 8.20
C GLU A 72 21.76 -33.84 7.22
N ILE A 73 21.19 -34.08 6.04
CA ILE A 73 21.83 -34.85 4.97
C ILE A 73 22.85 -33.95 4.29
N THR A 74 24.13 -34.20 4.54
CA THR A 74 25.22 -33.36 4.01
C THR A 74 25.25 -33.37 2.48
N ASP A 75 24.78 -34.44 1.85
CA ASP A 75 24.62 -34.55 0.39
C ASP A 75 23.58 -33.61 -0.20
N ASN A 76 22.70 -33.03 0.63
CA ASN A 76 21.75 -32.00 0.20
C ASN A 76 22.38 -30.60 0.12
N LYS A 77 23.59 -30.43 0.68
CA LYS A 77 24.35 -29.21 0.53
C LYS A 77 24.97 -29.13 -0.84
N VAL A 78 24.81 -27.98 -1.49
CA VAL A 78 25.45 -27.71 -2.78
C VAL A 78 26.41 -26.52 -2.71
N THR A 79 27.43 -26.58 -3.56
CA THR A 79 28.42 -25.51 -3.72
C THR A 79 27.88 -24.41 -4.62
N SER A 80 28.52 -23.24 -4.63
CA SER A 80 28.13 -22.13 -5.53
C SER A 80 28.16 -22.54 -7.00
N ALA A 81 29.17 -23.31 -7.41
CA ALA A 81 29.32 -23.80 -8.78
C ALA A 81 28.18 -24.75 -9.22
N MET A 82 27.55 -25.43 -8.27
CA MET A 82 26.47 -26.38 -8.53
C MET A 82 25.08 -25.81 -8.28
N TRP A 83 24.95 -24.66 -7.61
CA TRP A 83 23.65 -24.08 -7.24
C TRP A 83 22.76 -23.79 -8.47
N GLU A 84 23.35 -23.22 -9.52
CA GLU A 84 22.63 -22.94 -10.77
C GLU A 84 22.46 -24.18 -11.68
N ALA A 85 23.15 -25.29 -11.37
CA ALA A 85 23.11 -26.50 -12.17
C ALA A 85 21.98 -27.44 -11.74
N ASN A 86 21.53 -28.27 -12.69
CA ASN A 86 20.64 -29.41 -12.44
C ASN A 86 19.38 -29.08 -11.61
N ASP A 87 18.84 -27.88 -11.80
CA ASP A 87 17.64 -27.41 -11.09
C ASP A 87 17.75 -27.38 -9.55
N ASN A 88 18.98 -27.39 -9.01
CA ASN A 88 19.23 -27.39 -7.57
C ASN A 88 18.57 -26.19 -6.87
N LYS A 89 18.52 -25.03 -7.53
CA LYS A 89 17.87 -23.82 -7.01
C LYS A 89 16.35 -23.92 -6.81
N ASN A 90 15.70 -24.86 -7.49
CA ASN A 90 14.26 -25.10 -7.41
C ASN A 90 13.95 -26.41 -6.66
N SER A 91 14.96 -27.09 -6.11
CA SER A 91 14.77 -28.32 -5.36
C SER A 91 14.36 -28.01 -3.92
N ASP A 92 13.23 -28.57 -3.47
CA ASP A 92 12.80 -28.50 -2.07
C ASP A 92 13.70 -29.31 -1.11
N VAL A 93 14.63 -30.10 -1.67
CA VAL A 93 15.51 -31.00 -0.92
C VAL A 93 16.94 -30.45 -0.85
N LYS A 94 17.42 -29.76 -1.90
CA LYS A 94 18.78 -29.23 -1.96
C LYS A 94 18.84 -27.80 -1.43
N TYR A 95 19.92 -27.46 -0.75
CA TYR A 95 20.11 -26.11 -0.20
C TYR A 95 21.58 -25.67 -0.29
N PRO A 96 21.84 -24.36 -0.42
CA PRO A 96 23.20 -23.86 -0.60
C PRO A 96 23.98 -23.92 0.71
N THR A 97 25.29 -24.19 0.61
CA THR A 97 26.21 -24.00 1.75
C THR A 97 26.33 -22.51 2.11
N CYS A 98 26.67 -22.16 3.37
CA CYS A 98 26.91 -20.75 3.74
C CYS A 98 27.94 -20.07 2.83
N LYS A 99 29.02 -20.79 2.50
CA LYS A 99 30.04 -20.32 1.54
C LYS A 99 29.46 -20.11 0.14
N ALA A 100 28.50 -20.93 -0.28
CA ALA A 100 27.80 -20.73 -1.55
C ALA A 100 26.90 -19.48 -1.48
N VAL A 101 26.15 -19.28 -0.39
CA VAL A 101 25.32 -18.08 -0.18
C VAL A 101 26.17 -16.81 -0.22
N ASP A 102 27.30 -16.79 0.49
CA ASP A 102 28.23 -15.65 0.50
C ASP A 102 28.79 -15.38 -0.92
N ALA A 103 29.11 -16.45 -1.65
CA ALA A 103 29.67 -16.36 -3.01
C ALA A 103 28.63 -16.04 -4.09
N LEU A 104 27.33 -16.27 -3.84
CA LEU A 104 26.26 -15.85 -4.75
C LEU A 104 26.19 -14.33 -4.88
N ASN A 105 26.88 -13.58 -4.00
CA ASN A 105 26.95 -12.13 -4.01
C ASN A 105 25.56 -11.54 -4.21
N LEU A 106 24.57 -12.17 -3.53
CA LEU A 106 23.16 -11.84 -3.66
C LEU A 106 23.11 -10.33 -3.51
N PRO A 107 22.64 -9.60 -4.55
CA PRO A 107 22.60 -8.15 -4.46
C PRO A 107 21.86 -7.86 -3.17
N SER A 108 22.50 -7.10 -2.27
CA SER A 108 21.86 -6.59 -1.06
C SER A 108 20.42 -6.28 -1.42
N VAL A 109 19.46 -6.81 -0.64
CA VAL A 109 18.01 -6.74 -0.92
C VAL A 109 17.54 -5.33 -1.37
N GLU A 110 18.32 -4.29 -1.07
CA GLU A 110 18.27 -2.96 -1.68
C GLU A 110 19.18 -2.82 -2.92
N SER A 111 18.61 -2.90 -4.13
CA SER A 111 19.29 -2.46 -5.36
C SER A 111 19.41 -0.93 -5.37
N THR A 112 20.57 -0.40 -4.97
CA THR A 112 20.85 1.04 -5.01
C THR A 112 20.67 1.66 -6.39
N ALA A 113 20.74 0.87 -7.46
CA ALA A 113 20.45 1.31 -8.83
C ALA A 113 18.98 1.72 -9.05
N ASN A 114 18.05 1.11 -8.30
CA ASN A 114 16.62 1.40 -8.40
C ASN A 114 16.19 2.54 -7.47
N LYS A 115 17.09 3.01 -6.60
CA LYS A 115 16.86 4.15 -5.72
C LYS A 115 17.00 5.45 -6.52
N THR A 116 15.94 6.25 -6.56
CA THR A 116 15.96 7.53 -7.26
C THR A 116 15.94 8.72 -6.29
N GLY A 117 16.77 9.72 -6.60
CA GLY A 117 16.78 11.02 -5.93
C GLY A 117 15.70 11.99 -6.43
N THR A 118 14.95 11.62 -7.46
CA THR A 118 13.96 12.50 -8.09
C THR A 118 12.75 11.70 -8.58
N ILE A 119 11.56 12.26 -8.40
CA ILE A 119 10.30 11.73 -8.92
C ILE A 119 9.91 12.56 -10.15
N SER A 120 9.62 11.90 -11.27
CA SER A 120 9.24 12.57 -12.51
C SER A 120 8.13 11.81 -13.24
N TRP A 121 7.57 12.39 -14.30
CA TRP A 121 6.52 11.74 -15.10
C TRP A 121 6.98 10.46 -15.81
N SER A 122 8.30 10.30 -16.02
CA SER A 122 8.89 9.10 -16.60
C SER A 122 9.34 8.07 -15.56
N SER A 123 9.05 8.28 -14.28
CA SER A 123 9.34 7.30 -13.23
C SER A 123 8.51 6.02 -13.46
N THR A 124 9.10 4.86 -13.18
CA THR A 124 8.47 3.54 -13.38
C THR A 124 8.37 2.76 -12.08
N ASP A 125 7.54 1.71 -12.04
CA ASP A 125 7.32 0.85 -10.87
C ASP A 125 8.56 0.06 -10.43
N THR A 126 9.64 0.08 -11.22
CA THR A 126 10.92 -0.55 -10.88
C THR A 126 11.81 0.35 -10.01
N GLN A 127 11.48 1.64 -9.91
CA GLN A 127 12.21 2.63 -9.12
C GLN A 127 11.47 2.91 -7.80
N TYR A 128 12.20 3.06 -6.71
CA TYR A 128 11.63 3.52 -5.44
C TYR A 128 12.28 4.84 -5.01
N PRO A 129 11.49 5.89 -4.73
CA PRO A 129 12.01 7.19 -4.40
C PRO A 129 12.55 7.24 -2.96
N SER A 130 13.62 8.00 -2.75
CA SER A 130 14.07 8.32 -1.39
C SER A 130 13.04 9.20 -0.65
N SER A 131 13.04 9.18 0.68
CA SER A 131 12.18 10.05 1.49
C SER A 131 12.40 11.54 1.18
N SER A 132 13.63 11.93 0.83
CA SER A 132 13.95 13.29 0.38
C SER A 132 13.31 13.62 -0.97
N ALA A 133 13.33 12.69 -1.93
CA ALA A 133 12.69 12.85 -3.24
C ALA A 133 11.16 12.95 -3.12
N VAL A 134 10.55 12.15 -2.25
CA VAL A 134 9.11 12.23 -1.93
C VAL A 134 8.78 13.60 -1.32
N ASN A 135 9.55 14.04 -0.34
CA ASN A 135 9.34 15.34 0.30
C ASN A 135 9.48 16.50 -0.71
N ALA A 136 10.49 16.45 -1.58
CA ALA A 136 10.72 17.45 -2.61
C ALA A 136 9.63 17.46 -3.69
N ALA A 137 9.02 16.33 -4.01
CA ALA A 137 7.91 16.26 -4.98
C ALA A 137 6.56 16.71 -4.39
N LEU A 138 6.38 16.58 -3.07
CA LEU A 138 5.18 17.03 -2.36
C LEU A 138 5.25 18.50 -1.94
N SER A 139 6.44 19.03 -1.66
CA SER A 139 6.63 20.43 -1.23
C SER A 139 6.07 21.47 -2.24
N PRO A 140 6.15 21.30 -3.57
CA PRO A 140 5.53 22.22 -4.54
C PRO A 140 4.02 22.05 -4.68
N LYS A 141 3.46 20.88 -4.32
CA LYS A 141 2.01 20.62 -4.34
C LYS A 141 1.32 21.07 -3.07
N GLU A 142 2.07 21.34 -2.01
CA GLU A 142 1.60 22.12 -0.87
C GLU A 142 1.66 23.60 -1.28
N ASP A 143 0.70 24.02 -2.11
CA ASP A 143 0.57 25.40 -2.56
C ASP A 143 0.51 26.28 -1.31
N THR A 144 1.53 27.09 -1.07
CA THR A 144 1.62 27.87 0.18
C THR A 144 0.45 28.85 0.30
N ALA A 145 -0.20 29.17 -0.84
CA ALA A 145 -1.46 29.91 -0.91
C ALA A 145 -2.68 29.17 -0.30
N ASN A 146 -2.67 27.83 -0.28
CA ASN A 146 -3.73 27.00 0.31
C ASN A 146 -3.47 26.62 1.77
N LYS A 147 -2.28 26.93 2.30
CA LYS A 147 -1.98 26.75 3.71
C LYS A 147 -2.62 27.89 4.47
N ALA A 148 -3.79 27.64 5.06
CA ALA A 148 -4.40 28.55 6.03
C ALA A 148 -3.53 28.58 7.30
N VAL A 149 -2.43 29.33 7.25
CA VAL A 149 -1.68 29.70 8.44
C VAL A 149 -2.67 30.51 9.30
N SER A 150 -2.74 30.27 10.59
CA SER A 150 -3.67 30.97 11.49
C SER A 150 -3.49 32.51 11.49
N ALA A 151 -2.40 33.02 10.92
CA ALA A 151 -2.19 34.45 10.61
C ALA A 151 -2.70 34.91 9.22
N ALA A 152 -3.02 33.98 8.31
CA ALA A 152 -3.63 34.20 6.99
C ALA A 152 -5.17 34.04 7.02
N PHE A 153 -5.75 33.66 8.16
CA PHE A 153 -7.13 34.04 8.52
C PHE A 153 -7.15 35.49 9.08
N ARG A 154 -6.24 36.34 8.61
CA ARG A 154 -6.51 37.77 8.56
C ARG A 154 -7.36 37.97 7.34
N TYR A 155 -8.41 38.76 7.50
CA TYR A 155 -9.16 39.43 6.45
C TYR A 155 -8.21 40.01 5.38
N ASP A 156 -7.66 39.21 4.49
CA ASP A 156 -7.31 39.68 3.16
C ASP A 156 -8.64 39.69 2.43
N GLU A 157 -9.31 40.84 2.48
CA GLU A 157 -10.59 41.12 1.83
C GLU A 157 -10.58 40.76 0.33
N ASP A 158 -9.39 40.56 -0.26
CA ASP A 158 -9.18 40.24 -1.66
C ASP A 158 -9.40 38.75 -2.05
N ARG A 159 -9.54 37.81 -1.09
CA ARG A 159 -9.70 36.36 -1.42
C ARG A 159 -11.08 35.77 -1.13
N ALA A 160 -11.88 36.42 -0.30
CA ALA A 160 -13.26 35.98 -0.04
C ALA A 160 -14.25 36.45 -1.13
N ASP A 161 -13.92 37.52 -1.84
CA ASP A 161 -14.72 38.15 -2.91
C ASP A 161 -14.14 37.90 -4.33
N ASP A 162 -13.30 36.87 -4.49
CA ASP A 162 -12.83 36.45 -5.82
C ASP A 162 -13.96 35.74 -6.57
N ASP A 163 -14.80 36.52 -7.25
CA ASP A 163 -15.91 36.06 -8.08
C ASP A 163 -15.47 35.18 -9.26
N GLN A 164 -14.17 35.14 -9.55
CA GLN A 164 -13.58 34.29 -10.58
C GLN A 164 -13.27 32.89 -10.06
N ARG A 165 -12.93 32.77 -8.76
CA ARG A 165 -12.66 31.49 -8.08
C ARG A 165 -13.88 30.90 -7.39
N TYR A 166 -14.73 31.73 -6.80
CA TYR A 166 -15.96 31.35 -6.11
C TYR A 166 -17.06 32.37 -6.41
N PRO A 167 -17.74 32.28 -7.57
CA PRO A 167 -18.72 33.27 -7.98
C PRO A 167 -19.79 33.46 -6.92
N THR A 168 -19.89 34.67 -6.37
CA THR A 168 -20.92 34.98 -5.40
C THR A 168 -22.30 35.02 -6.08
N CYS A 169 -23.36 34.73 -5.33
CA CYS A 169 -24.74 34.80 -5.84
C CYS A 169 -25.06 36.21 -6.41
N LYS A 170 -24.39 37.25 -5.90
CA LYS A 170 -24.51 38.63 -6.35
C LYS A 170 -23.89 38.83 -7.73
N ALA A 171 -22.66 38.35 -7.95
CA ALA A 171 -21.98 38.46 -9.24
C ALA A 171 -22.75 37.76 -10.36
N VAL A 172 -23.30 36.58 -10.09
CA VAL A 172 -24.15 35.85 -11.04
C VAL A 172 -25.44 36.63 -11.33
N SER A 173 -26.06 37.23 -10.30
CA SER A 173 -27.27 38.04 -10.47
C SER A 173 -27.02 39.32 -11.26
N GLU A 174 -25.89 40.00 -11.05
CA GLU A 174 -25.53 41.23 -11.75
C GLU A 174 -25.14 40.97 -13.21
N ALA A 175 -24.41 39.90 -13.51
CA ALA A 175 -24.08 39.50 -14.87
C ALA A 175 -25.36 39.17 -15.68
N VAL A 176 -26.30 38.44 -15.08
CA VAL A 176 -27.60 38.17 -15.71
C VAL A 176 -28.39 39.46 -15.92
N LYS A 177 -28.45 40.36 -14.92
CA LYS A 177 -29.11 41.67 -15.09
C LYS A 177 -28.48 42.51 -16.20
N ALA A 178 -27.16 42.51 -16.33
CA ALA A 178 -26.47 43.22 -17.42
C ALA A 178 -26.80 42.63 -18.79
N SER A 179 -26.95 41.31 -18.90
CA SER A 179 -27.31 40.64 -20.17
C SER A 179 -28.75 40.91 -20.65
N TYR A 180 -29.65 41.29 -19.74
CA TYR A 180 -31.06 41.61 -20.05
C TYR A 180 -31.41 43.10 -19.84
N ALA A 181 -30.42 43.97 -19.63
CA ALA A 181 -30.66 45.39 -19.42
C ALA A 181 -31.16 46.02 -20.73
N GLU A 182 -32.47 46.32 -20.81
CA GLU A 182 -33.07 47.11 -21.88
C GLU A 182 -32.41 48.50 -21.88
N THR A 183 -31.59 48.80 -22.88
CA THR A 183 -30.91 50.10 -23.02
C THR A 183 -31.92 51.18 -23.36
N THR A 184 -32.31 51.97 -22.36
CA THR A 184 -33.20 53.14 -22.53
C THR A 184 -32.62 54.21 -23.46
N THR A 185 -31.33 54.13 -23.77
CA THR A 185 -30.60 55.01 -24.68
C THR A 185 -31.23 55.08 -26.07
N ASN A 186 -31.88 54.00 -26.52
CA ASN A 186 -32.52 53.94 -27.83
C ASN A 186 -34.02 54.28 -27.78
N ARG A 187 -34.58 54.67 -26.62
CA ARG A 187 -35.98 55.08 -26.52
C ARG A 187 -36.17 56.53 -26.94
N VAL A 188 -36.93 56.76 -28.00
CA VAL A 188 -37.18 58.12 -28.53
C VAL A 188 -38.55 58.66 -28.16
N SER A 189 -38.60 59.94 -27.78
CA SER A 189 -39.83 60.66 -27.41
C SER A 189 -40.50 61.37 -28.58
N VAL A 190 -39.85 61.39 -29.75
CA VAL A 190 -40.35 61.98 -30.99
C VAL A 190 -39.97 61.05 -32.15
N ILE A 191 -40.91 60.81 -33.05
CA ILE A 191 -40.66 60.08 -34.30
C ILE A 191 -40.42 61.12 -35.39
N SER A 192 -39.31 61.02 -36.10
CA SER A 192 -38.96 61.93 -37.18
C SER A 192 -38.56 61.19 -38.47
N LEU A 193 -38.38 61.93 -39.56
CA LEU A 193 -37.88 61.38 -40.83
C LEU A 193 -36.40 60.95 -40.77
N LEU A 194 -35.69 61.29 -39.69
CA LEU A 194 -34.29 60.94 -39.46
C LEU A 194 -34.13 59.77 -38.48
N SER A 195 -35.23 59.19 -37.98
CA SER A 195 -35.19 58.05 -37.07
C SER A 195 -34.67 56.79 -37.76
N THR A 196 -33.96 55.95 -37.00
CA THR A 196 -33.33 54.71 -37.48
C THR A 196 -33.98 53.47 -36.86
N ASP A 197 -33.79 52.29 -37.45
CA ASP A 197 -34.44 51.04 -37.00
C ASP A 197 -33.99 50.59 -35.60
N ASP A 198 -32.87 51.09 -35.11
CA ASP A 198 -32.36 50.82 -33.76
C ASP A 198 -33.05 51.67 -32.68
N GLU A 199 -33.93 52.61 -33.05
CA GLU A 199 -34.68 53.47 -32.14
C GLU A 199 -36.08 52.89 -31.80
N TYR A 200 -36.40 52.80 -30.50
CA TYR A 200 -37.67 52.28 -30.00
C TYR A 200 -38.57 53.43 -29.51
N PRO A 201 -39.56 53.89 -30.29
CA PRO A 201 -40.36 55.03 -29.89
C PRO A 201 -41.23 54.74 -28.67
N THR A 202 -41.39 55.73 -27.81
CA THR A 202 -42.36 55.65 -26.70
C THR A 202 -43.79 55.63 -27.25
N VAL A 203 -44.73 55.03 -26.51
CA VAL A 203 -46.16 54.99 -26.87
C VAL A 203 -46.72 56.41 -27.11
N LYS A 204 -46.26 57.38 -26.31
CA LYS A 204 -46.64 58.79 -26.48
C LYS A 204 -46.11 59.38 -27.79
N ALA A 205 -44.85 59.10 -28.14
CA ALA A 205 -44.25 59.56 -29.40
C ALA A 205 -45.04 59.04 -30.61
N VAL A 206 -45.45 57.77 -30.57
CA VAL A 206 -46.31 57.15 -31.60
C VAL A 206 -47.66 57.85 -31.67
N ALA A 207 -48.32 58.05 -30.52
CA ALA A 207 -49.63 58.70 -30.47
C ALA A 207 -49.60 60.15 -30.97
N ASP A 208 -48.58 60.93 -30.58
CA ASP A 208 -48.40 62.32 -31.01
C ASP A 208 -48.10 62.41 -32.51
N ALA A 209 -47.27 61.52 -33.05
CA ALA A 209 -46.97 61.45 -34.49
C ALA A 209 -48.22 61.14 -35.32
N ILE A 210 -49.05 60.19 -34.87
CA ILE A 210 -50.34 59.88 -35.50
C ILE A 210 -51.27 61.10 -35.45
N LEU A 211 -51.41 61.74 -34.30
CA LEU A 211 -52.30 62.89 -34.13
C LEU A 211 -51.85 64.11 -34.96
N TRP A 212 -50.54 64.36 -35.03
CA TRP A 212 -49.98 65.41 -35.88
C TRP A 212 -50.26 65.15 -37.36
N ARG A 213 -50.09 63.91 -37.83
CA ARG A 213 -50.40 63.54 -39.22
C ARG A 213 -51.87 63.74 -39.55
N ILE A 214 -52.77 63.38 -38.62
CA ILE A 214 -54.21 63.63 -38.76
C ILE A 214 -54.50 65.14 -38.83
N ARG A 215 -53.94 65.95 -37.91
CA ARG A 215 -54.14 67.41 -37.90
C ARG A 215 -53.62 68.09 -39.17
N MET A 216 -52.44 67.71 -39.64
CA MET A 216 -51.88 68.25 -40.89
C MET A 216 -52.74 67.87 -42.10
N HIS A 217 -53.28 66.66 -42.13
CA HIS A 217 -54.20 66.25 -43.18
C HIS A 217 -55.46 67.14 -43.23
N TYR A 218 -56.04 67.49 -42.08
CA TYR A 218 -57.20 68.39 -42.01
C TYR A 218 -56.86 69.87 -42.25
N LEU A 219 -55.67 70.35 -41.85
CA LEU A 219 -55.24 71.73 -42.07
C LEU A 219 -54.95 72.04 -43.54
N PHE A 220 -54.32 71.10 -44.26
CA PHE A 220 -53.94 71.32 -45.66
C PHE A 220 -55.02 70.88 -46.67
N ASN A 221 -55.95 70.00 -46.29
CA ASN A 221 -57.08 69.62 -47.14
C ASN A 221 -58.42 70.28 -46.75
N GLY A 222 -58.50 70.98 -45.61
CA GLY A 222 -59.74 71.59 -45.09
C GLY A 222 -60.06 72.99 -45.59
N ARG A 223 -59.36 73.52 -46.60
CA ARG A 223 -59.63 74.86 -47.20
C ARG A 223 -60.10 74.84 -48.65
N TYR A 224 -60.46 73.68 -49.19
CA TYR A 224 -61.30 73.59 -50.39
C TYR A 224 -62.62 72.94 -49.96
N CYS A 225 -63.77 73.57 -50.26
CA CYS A 225 -65.14 73.30 -49.79
C CYS A 225 -65.44 73.96 -48.41
N MET A 226 -66.12 75.09 -48.24
CA MET A 226 -67.07 75.80 -49.08
C MET A 226 -67.05 77.30 -48.70
N ALA A 227 -66.45 78.13 -49.54
CA ALA A 227 -66.99 79.43 -49.87
C ALA A 227 -67.21 79.40 -51.39
N HIS A 228 -68.40 79.83 -51.82
CA HIS A 228 -68.97 79.87 -53.17
C HIS A 228 -70.06 78.82 -53.46
N GLY A 229 -71.29 79.29 -53.31
CA GLY A 229 -72.50 78.68 -53.82
C GLY A 229 -73.69 79.62 -53.64
N ASN A 230 -73.67 80.74 -54.38
CA ASN A 230 -74.73 81.71 -54.71
C ASN A 230 -75.63 82.27 -53.58
#